data_AF-A0A1C5G5B6-F1
#
_entry.id   AF-A0A1C5G5B6-F1
#
_cell.length_a   1.000
_cell.length_b   1.000
_cell.length_c   1.000
_cell.angle_alpha   90.00
_cell.angle_beta   90.00
_cell.angle_gamma   90.00
#
_symmetry.space_group_name_H-M   'P 1'
#
loop_
_entity.id
_entity.type
_entity.pdbx_description
1 polymer ?
#
loop_
_entity_poly.entity_id
_entity_poly.type
_entity_poly.pdbx_seq_one_letter_code
_entity_poly.pdbx_strand_id
1 'polypeptide(L)'
;MRRIAPVLAFLLLSALSACTSEPKDAGHTTLTVLLDHDVTAAQKSVVEQRLRAIPSVEGVVFETRDQAYEKLRKDSPDLLADLDPEHIPESFRATVTDVSVAEAAELVMGTVDGVEWAVLKIADVDPLPSRIGAIVRLEPATAEQRATVEEAVRALPHAESVEFEDRDAAFERLRKQCQGKGDLATQLDSQVTRASLRLQLPLNGKGGTGLPEIERLDGVEAVRLVPVAML
;
A
#
# COMPACT_ATOMS: atom_id res chain seq x y z
N MET A 1 -34.21 40.54 61.21
CA MET A 1 -34.90 39.24 61.10
C MET A 1 -34.23 38.42 60.02
N ARG A 2 -33.69 37.24 60.38
CA ARG A 2 -33.73 35.93 59.67
C ARG A 2 -33.65 35.96 58.12
N ARG A 3 -32.85 35.17 57.39
CA ARG A 3 -32.11 33.93 57.67
C ARG A 3 -31.46 33.45 56.35
N ILE A 4 -30.32 32.76 56.46
CA ILE A 4 -29.89 31.57 55.68
C ILE A 4 -29.36 31.78 54.24
N ALA A 5 -28.05 31.52 54.08
CA ALA A 5 -27.45 30.97 52.88
C ALA A 5 -27.64 29.43 52.84
N PRO A 6 -27.71 28.82 51.65
CA PRO A 6 -26.65 27.86 51.27
C PRO A 6 -26.27 28.03 49.78
N VAL A 7 -24.99 28.15 49.42
CA VAL A 7 -24.07 27.03 49.08
C VAL A 7 -24.73 25.98 48.18
N LEU A 8 -24.46 25.99 46.86
CA LEU A 8 -23.91 24.87 46.07
C LEU A 8 -23.91 25.18 44.56
N ALA A 9 -22.90 24.62 43.88
CA ALA A 9 -22.91 24.23 42.46
C ALA A 9 -22.72 25.31 41.37
N PHE A 10 -21.47 25.72 41.16
CA PHE A 10 -20.98 26.01 39.80
C PHE A 10 -19.50 25.60 39.70
N LEU A 11 -19.26 24.30 39.80
CA LEU A 11 -17.98 23.64 39.55
C LEU A 11 -18.29 22.40 38.71
N LEU A 12 -18.44 22.57 37.39
CA LEU A 12 -18.50 21.49 36.39
C LEU A 12 -18.59 22.10 34.97
N LEU A 13 -17.49 22.69 34.50
CA LEU A 13 -17.34 23.16 33.12
C LEU A 13 -15.98 22.74 32.53
N SER A 14 -15.53 21.53 32.86
CA SER A 14 -14.22 21.02 32.42
C SER A 14 -14.18 19.50 32.33
N ALA A 15 -15.09 18.87 31.58
CA ALA A 15 -15.03 17.43 31.31
C ALA A 15 -15.81 17.01 30.04
N LEU A 16 -15.61 17.72 28.93
CA LEU A 16 -15.82 17.14 27.60
C LEU A 16 -14.60 17.46 26.73
N SER A 17 -13.41 17.27 27.30
CA SER A 17 -12.27 16.85 26.49
C SER A 17 -12.53 15.39 26.16
N ALA A 18 -13.43 15.15 25.21
CA ALA A 18 -13.53 13.88 24.54
C ALA A 18 -12.16 13.68 23.87
N CYS A 19 -11.28 12.96 24.56
CA CYS A 19 -10.20 12.24 23.94
C CYS A 19 -10.85 11.28 22.95
N THR A 20 -11.18 11.79 21.76
CA THR A 20 -11.21 10.94 20.58
C THR A 20 -9.76 10.56 20.38
N SER A 21 -9.32 9.50 21.06
CA SER A 21 -8.15 8.77 20.65
C SER A 21 -8.49 8.27 19.26
N GLU A 22 -8.03 9.01 18.25
CA GLU A 22 -8.02 8.54 16.87
C GLU A 22 -7.48 7.10 16.90
N PRO A 23 -8.16 6.15 16.24
CA PRO A 23 -7.63 4.79 16.14
C PRO A 23 -6.23 4.92 15.59
N LYS A 24 -5.27 4.31 16.28
CA LYS A 24 -3.87 4.27 15.88
C LYS A 24 -3.73 3.32 14.68
N ASP A 25 -4.34 3.68 13.57
CA ASP A 25 -4.32 2.98 12.28
C ASP A 25 -3.04 3.34 11.51
N ALA A 26 -1.89 3.32 12.19
CA ALA A 26 -0.63 3.13 11.49
C ALA A 26 -0.50 1.63 11.21
N GLY A 27 -1.37 1.13 10.33
CA GLY A 27 -1.26 -0.24 9.84
C GLY A 27 0.13 -0.44 9.26
N HIS A 28 0.74 -1.60 9.47
CA HIS A 28 1.93 -1.99 8.71
C HIS A 28 1.48 -2.60 7.38
N THR A 29 2.38 -2.62 6.40
CA THR A 29 2.16 -3.30 5.13
C THR A 29 3.26 -4.31 4.88
N THR A 30 2.97 -5.37 4.12
CA THR A 30 3.97 -6.34 3.70
C THR A 30 4.50 -5.96 2.34
N LEU A 31 5.80 -5.72 2.24
CA LEU A 31 6.52 -5.59 0.97
C LEU A 31 7.01 -6.98 0.56
N THR A 32 6.53 -7.47 -0.58
CA THR A 32 7.03 -8.69 -1.23
C THR A 32 7.82 -8.29 -2.46
N VAL A 33 9.07 -8.73 -2.55
CA VAL A 33 9.96 -8.52 -3.68
C VAL A 33 10.18 -9.88 -4.34
N LEU A 34 9.65 -10.05 -5.54
CA LEU A 34 9.79 -11.27 -6.32
C LEU A 34 11.01 -11.14 -7.23
N LEU A 35 11.79 -12.21 -7.29
CA LEU A 35 13.07 -12.22 -7.96
C LEU A 35 12.96 -12.78 -9.37
N ASP A 36 13.85 -12.32 -10.25
CA ASP A 36 13.99 -12.87 -11.58
C ASP A 36 14.25 -14.38 -11.55
N HIS A 37 13.80 -15.10 -12.58
CA HIS A 37 13.91 -16.56 -12.64
C HIS A 37 15.37 -17.04 -12.57
N ASP A 38 16.30 -16.30 -13.17
CA ASP A 38 17.75 -16.60 -13.24
C ASP A 38 18.60 -15.78 -12.25
N VAL A 39 17.97 -15.22 -11.21
CA VAL A 39 18.63 -14.40 -10.19
C VAL A 39 19.84 -15.13 -9.56
N THR A 40 20.98 -14.46 -9.55
CA THR A 40 22.24 -14.99 -8.99
C THR A 40 22.30 -14.83 -7.48
N ALA A 41 23.12 -15.63 -6.79
CA ALA A 41 23.34 -15.48 -5.35
C ALA A 41 23.86 -14.08 -4.96
N ALA A 42 24.66 -13.45 -5.83
CA ALA A 42 25.14 -12.09 -5.63
C ALA A 42 23.99 -11.07 -5.68
N GLN A 43 23.11 -11.17 -6.67
CA GLN A 43 21.90 -10.33 -6.79
C GLN A 43 20.96 -10.53 -5.60
N LYS A 44 20.70 -11.79 -5.17
CA LYS A 44 19.89 -12.08 -3.96
C LYS A 44 20.44 -11.34 -2.74
N SER A 45 21.76 -11.38 -2.54
CA SER A 45 22.43 -10.67 -1.45
C SER A 45 22.28 -9.15 -1.57
N VAL A 46 22.34 -8.59 -2.78
CA VAL A 46 22.12 -7.15 -3.00
C VAL A 46 20.68 -6.76 -2.68
N VAL A 47 19.69 -7.55 -3.14
CA VAL A 47 18.27 -7.33 -2.84
C VAL A 47 18.00 -7.38 -1.33
N GLU A 48 18.54 -8.38 -0.63
CA GLU A 48 18.39 -8.51 0.82
C GLU A 48 19.00 -7.31 1.56
N GLN A 49 20.23 -6.93 1.20
CA GLN A 49 20.92 -5.78 1.81
C GLN A 49 20.15 -4.48 1.55
N ARG A 50 19.61 -4.31 0.34
CA ARG A 50 18.80 -3.15 -0.02
C ARG A 50 17.53 -3.08 0.82
N LEU A 51 16.78 -4.18 0.94
CA LEU A 51 15.60 -4.25 1.79
C LEU A 51 15.91 -3.89 3.25
N ARG A 52 16.98 -4.46 3.81
CA ARG A 52 17.41 -4.19 5.20
C ARG A 52 17.89 -2.75 5.42
N ALA A 53 18.30 -2.06 4.36
CA ALA A 53 18.75 -0.67 4.42
C ALA A 53 17.59 0.35 4.32
N ILE A 54 16.40 -0.07 3.90
CA ILE A 54 15.23 0.81 3.85
C ILE A 54 14.76 1.06 5.30
N PRO A 55 14.68 2.32 5.74
CA PRO A 55 14.17 2.61 7.07
C PRO A 55 12.72 2.16 7.23
N SER A 56 12.39 1.71 8.44
CA SER A 56 11.08 1.13 8.77
C SER A 56 10.78 -0.20 8.08
N VAL A 57 11.76 -0.84 7.42
CA VAL A 57 11.65 -2.23 6.97
C VAL A 57 12.21 -3.18 8.03
N GLU A 58 11.38 -4.14 8.44
CA GLU A 58 11.70 -5.13 9.46
C GLU A 58 11.36 -6.54 8.98
N GLY A 59 11.98 -7.56 9.61
CA GLY A 59 11.60 -8.96 9.39
C GLY A 59 11.78 -9.45 7.96
N VAL A 60 12.90 -9.10 7.30
CA VAL A 60 13.23 -9.59 5.95
C VAL A 60 13.41 -11.12 5.99
N VAL A 61 12.56 -11.83 5.27
CA VAL A 61 12.55 -13.29 5.15
C VAL A 61 12.62 -13.68 3.69
N PHE A 62 13.60 -14.51 3.35
CA PHE A 62 13.70 -15.15 2.03
C PHE A 62 12.78 -16.37 1.96
N GLU A 63 12.04 -16.48 0.86
CA GLU A 63 11.21 -17.63 0.52
C GLU A 63 11.72 -18.26 -0.78
N THR A 64 12.09 -19.54 -0.70
CA THR A 64 12.51 -20.30 -1.87
C THR A 64 11.30 -20.65 -2.75
N ARG A 65 11.56 -21.00 -4.01
CA ARG A 65 10.56 -21.53 -4.94
C ARG A 65 9.79 -22.70 -4.35
N ASP A 66 10.48 -23.67 -3.75
CA ASP A 66 9.85 -24.84 -3.11
C ASP A 66 8.93 -24.45 -1.95
N GLN A 67 9.36 -23.48 -1.13
CA GLN A 67 8.54 -22.98 -0.02
C GLN A 67 7.30 -22.24 -0.52
N ALA A 68 7.44 -21.41 -1.55
CA ALA A 68 6.34 -20.72 -2.20
C ALA A 68 5.34 -21.70 -2.85
N TYR A 69 5.85 -22.74 -3.53
CA TYR A 69 5.02 -23.80 -4.10
C TYR A 69 4.23 -24.56 -3.03
N GLU A 70 4.89 -25.00 -1.95
CA GLU A 70 4.25 -25.73 -0.86
C GLU A 70 3.20 -24.86 -0.14
N LYS A 71 3.47 -23.57 0.03
CA LYS A 71 2.50 -22.63 0.57
C LYS A 71 1.28 -22.50 -0.37
N LEU A 72 1.51 -22.29 -1.66
CA LEU A 72 0.44 -22.18 -2.65
C LEU A 72 -0.41 -23.46 -2.71
N ARG A 73 0.22 -24.64 -2.61
CA ARG A 73 -0.44 -25.95 -2.55
C ARG A 73 -1.41 -26.08 -1.40
N LYS A 74 -1.07 -25.49 -0.25
CA LYS A 74 -1.90 -25.52 0.95
C LYS A 74 -3.02 -24.49 0.87
N ASP A 75 -2.71 -23.28 0.43
CA ASP A 75 -3.60 -22.12 0.56
C ASP A 75 -4.59 -22.04 -0.61
N SER A 76 -4.16 -22.43 -1.82
CA SER A 76 -4.95 -22.32 -3.06
C SER A 76 -4.68 -23.49 -4.02
N PRO A 77 -5.05 -24.74 -3.67
CA PRO A 77 -4.74 -25.93 -4.46
C PRO A 77 -5.29 -25.86 -5.90
N ASP A 78 -6.41 -25.17 -6.11
CA ASP A 78 -7.03 -25.02 -7.43
C ASP A 78 -6.15 -24.23 -8.41
N LEU A 79 -5.29 -23.32 -7.91
CA LEU A 79 -4.37 -22.53 -8.74
C LEU A 79 -3.17 -23.35 -9.24
N LEU A 80 -2.92 -24.52 -8.65
CA LEU A 80 -1.80 -25.37 -9.05
C LEU A 80 -2.07 -26.22 -10.28
N ALA A 81 -3.33 -26.39 -10.68
CA ALA A 81 -3.68 -27.22 -11.84
C ALA A 81 -2.99 -26.73 -13.13
N ASP A 82 -2.75 -25.43 -13.22
CA ASP A 82 -2.22 -24.75 -14.41
C ASP A 82 -0.83 -24.11 -14.18
N LEU A 83 -0.22 -24.31 -12.99
CA LEU A 83 1.03 -23.64 -12.61
C LEU A 83 2.19 -24.64 -12.49
N ASP A 84 3.19 -24.48 -13.36
CA ASP A 84 4.46 -25.20 -13.23
C ASP A 84 5.23 -24.69 -11.99
N PRO A 85 5.69 -25.57 -11.08
CA PRO A 85 6.54 -25.18 -9.95
C PRO A 85 7.73 -24.30 -10.35
N GLU A 86 8.32 -24.52 -11.54
CA GLU A 86 9.46 -23.75 -12.05
C GLU A 86 9.13 -22.27 -12.31
N HIS A 87 7.84 -21.97 -12.52
CA HIS A 87 7.34 -20.62 -12.78
C HIS A 87 7.03 -19.84 -11.50
N ILE A 88 7.17 -20.47 -10.33
CA ILE A 88 7.04 -19.75 -9.05
C ILE A 88 8.35 -19.02 -8.76
N PRO A 89 8.34 -17.68 -8.67
CA PRO A 89 9.54 -16.92 -8.35
C PRO A 89 9.91 -17.12 -6.88
N GLU A 90 11.20 -17.06 -6.60
CA GLU A 90 11.66 -16.83 -5.24
C GLU A 90 11.29 -15.41 -4.80
N SER A 91 11.18 -15.17 -3.50
CA SER A 91 10.85 -13.83 -3.02
C SER A 91 11.51 -13.48 -1.69
N PHE A 92 11.66 -12.18 -1.44
CA PHE A 92 11.84 -11.65 -0.09
C PHE A 92 10.53 -11.03 0.38
N ARG A 93 10.16 -11.30 1.63
CA ARG A 93 9.07 -10.60 2.32
C ARG A 93 9.63 -9.78 3.45
N ALA A 94 9.10 -8.59 3.63
CA ALA A 94 9.44 -7.73 4.75
C ALA A 94 8.22 -6.93 5.21
N THR A 95 8.23 -6.49 6.47
CA THR A 95 7.20 -5.61 7.03
C THR A 95 7.67 -4.17 6.94
N VAL A 96 6.85 -3.30 6.35
CA VAL A 96 7.06 -1.85 6.38
C VAL A 96 6.22 -1.27 7.51
N THR A 97 6.87 -0.82 8.58
CA THR A 97 6.23 -0.30 9.80
C THR A 97 5.79 1.15 9.68
N ASP A 98 6.35 1.89 8.72
CA ASP A 98 5.94 3.25 8.36
C ASP A 98 5.32 3.24 6.96
N VAL A 99 4.00 3.17 6.90
CA VAL A 99 3.27 3.11 5.63
C VAL A 99 3.44 4.35 4.76
N SER A 100 3.83 5.49 5.33
CA SER A 100 4.06 6.71 4.54
C SER A 100 5.23 6.57 3.55
N VAL A 101 6.15 5.64 3.79
CA VAL A 101 7.28 5.36 2.88
C VAL A 101 7.11 4.09 2.05
N ALA A 102 6.03 3.33 2.26
CA ALA A 102 5.89 2.01 1.66
C ALA A 102 5.82 2.04 0.13
N GLU A 103 5.12 3.01 -0.46
CA GLU A 103 5.05 3.17 -1.92
C GLU A 103 6.43 3.51 -2.51
N ALA A 104 7.20 4.37 -1.85
CA ALA A 104 8.55 4.68 -2.29
C ALA A 104 9.48 3.45 -2.16
N ALA A 105 9.34 2.66 -1.10
CA ALA A 105 10.08 1.41 -0.92
C ALA A 105 9.75 0.39 -2.02
N GLU A 106 8.48 0.23 -2.37
CA GLU A 106 8.03 -0.61 -3.51
C GLU A 106 8.71 -0.17 -4.81
N LEU A 107 8.61 1.12 -5.16
CA LEU A 107 9.16 1.67 -6.40
C LEU A 107 10.67 1.52 -6.47
N VAL A 108 11.39 1.83 -5.38
CA VAL A 108 12.85 1.70 -5.33
C VAL A 108 13.27 0.24 -5.44
N MET A 109 12.59 -0.69 -4.75
CA MET A 109 12.91 -2.12 -4.86
C MET A 109 12.66 -2.68 -6.25
N GLY A 110 11.64 -2.19 -6.95
CA GLY A 110 11.36 -2.57 -8.35
C GLY A 110 12.44 -2.14 -9.35
N THR A 111 13.43 -1.35 -8.94
CA THR A 111 14.57 -0.96 -9.80
C THR A 111 15.86 -1.72 -9.52
N VAL A 112 15.85 -2.62 -8.54
CA VAL A 112 17.05 -3.36 -8.14
C VAL A 112 17.29 -4.50 -9.11
N ASP A 113 18.53 -4.66 -9.57
CA ASP A 113 18.92 -5.78 -10.43
C ASP A 113 18.64 -7.14 -9.77
N GLY A 114 18.00 -8.06 -10.50
CA GLY A 114 17.53 -9.34 -9.98
C GLY A 114 16.12 -9.31 -9.37
N VAL A 115 15.43 -8.16 -9.40
CA VAL A 115 14.01 -8.02 -9.00
C VAL A 115 13.12 -7.99 -10.24
N GLU A 116 12.21 -8.95 -10.33
CA GLU A 116 11.19 -8.97 -11.38
C GLU A 116 10.09 -7.95 -11.07
N TRP A 117 9.58 -7.95 -9.83
CA TRP A 117 8.59 -6.97 -9.36
C TRP A 117 8.54 -6.88 -7.84
N ALA A 118 8.13 -5.72 -7.33
CA ALA A 118 7.88 -5.48 -5.92
C ALA A 118 6.42 -5.07 -5.71
N VAL A 119 5.79 -5.60 -4.66
CA VAL A 119 4.39 -5.28 -4.33
C VAL A 119 4.13 -5.13 -2.85
N LEU A 120 3.19 -4.25 -2.57
CA LEU A 120 2.61 -4.06 -1.25
C LEU A 120 1.35 -4.90 -1.10
N LYS A 121 1.24 -5.54 0.06
CA LYS A 121 0.02 -6.21 0.52
C LYS A 121 -0.37 -5.61 1.86
N ILE A 122 -1.62 -5.22 1.98
CA ILE A 122 -2.18 -4.87 3.29
C ILE A 122 -2.00 -6.07 4.20
N ALA A 123 -1.47 -5.82 5.39
CA ALA A 123 -1.25 -6.89 6.33
C ALA A 123 -2.57 -7.55 6.75
N ASP A 124 -2.53 -8.86 7.00
CA ASP A 124 -3.65 -9.61 7.56
C ASP A 124 -3.93 -9.10 8.99
N VAL A 125 -4.80 -8.09 9.10
CA VAL A 125 -5.23 -7.50 10.37
C VAL A 125 -6.62 -8.02 10.73
N ASP A 126 -6.80 -8.41 12.00
CA ASP A 126 -8.08 -8.81 12.57
C ASP A 126 -8.41 -7.89 13.77
N PRO A 127 -9.49 -7.09 13.71
CA PRO A 127 -10.47 -7.02 12.63
C PRO A 127 -9.96 -6.29 11.39
N LEU A 128 -10.52 -6.65 10.23
CA LEU A 128 -10.30 -5.92 8.98
C LEU A 128 -10.71 -4.44 9.13
N PRO A 129 -9.97 -3.51 8.51
CA PRO A 129 -10.32 -2.09 8.59
C PRO A 129 -11.64 -1.83 7.88
N SER A 130 -12.43 -0.87 8.37
CA SER A 130 -13.70 -0.52 7.72
C SER A 130 -13.53 0.13 6.35
N ARG A 131 -12.35 0.71 6.09
CA ARG A 131 -12.00 1.40 4.86
C ARG A 131 -10.63 0.96 4.35
N ILE A 132 -10.46 1.08 3.06
CA ILE A 132 -9.24 0.74 2.34
C ILE A 132 -8.93 1.85 1.33
N GLY A 133 -7.65 2.12 1.09
CA GLY A 133 -7.22 2.95 -0.01
C GLY A 133 -7.04 2.12 -1.28
N ALA A 134 -7.27 2.73 -2.42
CA ALA A 134 -6.89 2.19 -3.72
C ALA A 134 -6.06 3.23 -4.47
N ILE A 135 -5.00 2.77 -5.11
CA ILE A 135 -4.17 3.53 -6.04
C ILE A 135 -4.31 2.86 -7.40
N VAL A 136 -4.97 3.53 -8.34
CA VAL A 136 -5.08 3.11 -9.74
C VAL A 136 -3.94 3.79 -10.49
N ARG A 137 -2.85 3.06 -10.74
CA ARG A 137 -1.69 3.56 -11.50
C ARG A 137 -2.01 3.51 -12.99
N LEU A 138 -1.68 4.60 -13.68
CA LEU A 138 -1.92 4.74 -15.11
C LEU A 138 -0.64 4.51 -15.89
N GLU A 139 -0.78 3.85 -17.03
CA GLU A 139 0.26 3.85 -18.06
C GLU A 139 0.43 5.27 -18.64
N PRO A 140 1.47 5.53 -19.44
CA PRO A 140 1.51 6.69 -20.33
C PRO A 140 0.31 6.69 -21.29
N ALA A 141 -0.77 7.33 -20.86
CA ALA A 141 -2.08 7.32 -21.52
C ALA A 141 -2.41 8.65 -22.20
N THR A 142 -3.25 8.60 -23.22
CA THR A 142 -3.83 9.81 -23.82
C THR A 142 -4.78 10.50 -22.84
N ALA A 143 -5.10 11.77 -23.09
CA ALA A 143 -6.07 12.50 -22.28
C ALA A 143 -7.47 11.83 -22.27
N GLU A 144 -7.84 11.18 -23.38
CA GLU A 144 -9.11 10.45 -23.52
C GLU A 144 -9.13 9.15 -22.71
N GLN A 145 -8.05 8.36 -22.78
CA GLN A 145 -7.90 7.16 -21.95
C GLN A 145 -7.94 7.52 -20.46
N ARG A 146 -7.18 8.54 -20.06
CA ARG A 146 -7.22 9.04 -18.67
C ARG A 146 -8.63 9.44 -18.24
N ALA A 147 -9.35 10.21 -19.07
CA ALA A 147 -10.71 10.64 -18.76
C ALA A 147 -11.66 9.45 -18.59
N THR A 148 -11.50 8.40 -19.41
CA THR A 148 -12.27 7.16 -19.31
C THR A 148 -12.03 6.44 -18.00
N VAL A 149 -10.76 6.29 -17.60
CA VAL A 149 -10.41 5.66 -16.30
C VAL A 149 -10.95 6.51 -15.14
N GLU A 150 -10.81 7.82 -15.21
CA GLU A 150 -11.27 8.75 -14.18
C GLU A 150 -12.81 8.73 -14.02
N GLU A 151 -13.55 8.66 -15.12
CA GLU A 151 -15.00 8.47 -15.13
C GLU A 151 -15.38 7.12 -14.49
N ALA A 152 -14.72 6.03 -14.88
CA ALA A 152 -14.98 4.71 -14.35
C ALA A 152 -14.70 4.61 -12.84
N VAL A 153 -13.59 5.19 -12.37
CA VAL A 153 -13.24 5.25 -10.94
C VAL A 153 -14.27 6.07 -10.15
N ARG A 154 -14.77 7.18 -10.70
CA ARG A 154 -15.84 7.97 -10.05
C ARG A 154 -17.19 7.27 -10.04
N ALA A 155 -17.43 6.38 -10.99
CA ALA A 155 -18.65 5.56 -11.04
C ALA A 155 -18.63 4.39 -10.05
N LEU A 156 -17.48 4.10 -9.41
CA LEU A 156 -17.40 3.05 -8.40
C LEU A 156 -18.34 3.34 -7.21
N PRO A 157 -19.11 2.33 -6.76
CA PRO A 157 -20.00 2.52 -5.63
C PRO A 157 -19.18 2.82 -4.37
N HIS A 158 -19.55 3.89 -3.67
CA HIS A 158 -18.94 4.30 -2.41
C HIS A 158 -17.47 4.74 -2.50
N ALA A 159 -16.96 5.04 -3.71
CA ALA A 159 -15.68 5.72 -3.85
C ALA A 159 -15.76 7.13 -3.24
N GLU A 160 -14.83 7.41 -2.34
CA GLU A 160 -14.66 8.72 -1.70
C GLU A 160 -13.25 9.24 -1.97
N SER A 161 -13.07 10.56 -1.88
CA SER A 161 -11.77 11.23 -2.01
C SER A 161 -11.02 10.83 -3.29
N VAL A 162 -11.74 10.75 -4.42
CA VAL A 162 -11.14 10.43 -5.72
C VAL A 162 -10.28 11.61 -6.18
N GLU A 163 -8.97 11.45 -6.10
CA GLU A 163 -7.98 12.46 -6.45
C GLU A 163 -7.07 11.95 -7.57
N PHE A 164 -6.90 12.77 -8.60
CA PHE A 164 -5.90 12.52 -9.63
C PHE A 164 -4.57 13.16 -9.22
N GLU A 165 -3.50 12.39 -9.30
CA GLU A 165 -2.13 12.86 -9.10
C GLU A 165 -1.34 12.58 -10.39
N ASP A 166 -0.76 13.62 -11.00
CA ASP A 166 0.17 13.40 -12.10
C ASP A 166 1.52 12.86 -11.60
N ARG A 167 2.35 12.40 -12.53
CA ARG A 167 3.66 11.80 -12.22
C ARG A 167 4.55 12.71 -11.38
N ASP A 168 4.63 13.99 -11.73
CA ASP A 168 5.58 14.90 -11.08
C ASP A 168 5.09 15.26 -9.66
N ALA A 169 3.77 15.40 -9.47
CA ALA A 169 3.13 15.52 -8.17
C ALA A 169 3.36 14.26 -7.29
N ALA A 170 3.24 13.06 -7.89
CA ALA A 170 3.49 11.79 -7.22
C ALA A 170 4.92 11.68 -6.72
N PHE A 171 5.89 12.00 -7.57
CA PHE A 171 7.28 12.06 -7.20
C PHE A 171 7.54 13.03 -6.05
N GLU A 172 7.00 14.25 -6.12
CA GLU A 172 7.22 15.25 -5.08
C GLU A 172 6.59 14.86 -3.73
N ARG A 173 5.41 14.24 -3.73
CA ARG A 173 4.79 13.72 -2.50
C ARG A 173 5.66 12.62 -1.88
N LEU A 174 6.05 11.61 -2.65
CA LEU A 174 6.88 10.50 -2.16
C LEU A 174 8.24 11.00 -1.67
N ARG A 175 8.89 11.89 -2.42
CA ARG A 175 10.15 12.51 -2.03
C ARG A 175 10.02 13.25 -0.70
N LYS A 176 8.93 13.99 -0.49
CA LYS A 176 8.63 14.67 0.79
C LYS A 176 8.40 13.69 1.94
N GLN A 177 7.62 12.63 1.72
CA GLN A 177 7.36 11.59 2.73
C GLN A 177 8.65 10.87 3.16
N CYS A 178 9.60 10.71 2.24
CA CYS A 178 10.90 10.10 2.50
C CYS A 178 11.94 11.06 3.13
N GLN A 179 11.62 12.33 3.39
CA GLN A 179 12.59 13.26 3.98
C GLN A 179 13.01 12.81 5.38
N GLY A 180 14.33 12.68 5.58
CA GLY A 180 14.89 12.18 6.84
C GLY A 180 14.73 10.66 7.04
N LYS A 181 14.24 9.94 6.03
CA LYS A 181 14.05 8.48 6.06
C LYS A 181 15.18 7.79 5.28
N GLY A 182 16.41 8.02 5.73
CA GLY A 182 17.62 7.45 5.11
C GLY A 182 17.79 7.86 3.65
N ASP A 183 18.32 6.96 2.84
CA ASP A 183 18.64 7.23 1.43
C ASP A 183 17.45 7.07 0.48
N LEU A 184 16.27 6.70 0.98
CA LEU A 184 15.11 6.37 0.15
C LEU A 184 14.69 7.53 -0.76
N ALA A 185 14.72 8.77 -0.24
CA ALA A 185 14.40 9.97 -1.02
C ALA A 185 15.39 10.21 -2.18
N THR A 186 16.66 9.82 -2.02
CA THR A 186 17.71 9.99 -3.04
C THR A 186 17.68 8.87 -4.07
N GLN A 187 17.16 7.70 -3.69
CA GLN A 187 17.05 6.53 -4.55
C GLN A 187 15.79 6.55 -5.41
N LEU A 188 14.78 7.32 -5.02
CA LEU A 188 13.55 7.47 -5.78
C LEU A 188 13.83 8.18 -7.11
N ASP A 189 13.43 7.55 -8.21
CA ASP A 189 13.51 8.11 -9.56
C ASP A 189 12.12 8.61 -10.01
N SER A 190 12.07 9.82 -10.58
CA SER A 190 10.83 10.34 -11.16
C SER A 190 10.35 9.52 -12.36
N GLN A 191 11.24 8.79 -13.04
CA GLN A 191 10.88 7.95 -14.19
C GLN A 191 10.06 6.71 -13.80
N VAL A 192 10.20 6.22 -12.56
CA VAL A 192 9.43 5.06 -12.07
C VAL A 192 8.14 5.44 -11.39
N THR A 193 7.96 6.72 -11.06
CA THR A 193 6.66 7.22 -10.62
C THR A 193 5.67 7.26 -11.79
N ARG A 194 4.39 7.08 -11.49
CA ARG A 194 3.29 7.05 -12.46
C ARG A 194 2.20 8.00 -12.04
N ALA A 195 1.45 8.52 -13.02
CA ALA A 195 0.20 9.19 -12.72
C ALA A 195 -0.77 8.18 -12.09
N SER A 196 -1.62 8.63 -11.18
CA SER A 196 -2.55 7.74 -10.49
C SER A 196 -3.85 8.42 -10.10
N LEU A 197 -4.90 7.61 -9.95
CA LEU A 197 -6.10 7.98 -9.21
C LEU A 197 -6.06 7.33 -7.84
N ARG A 198 -6.17 8.15 -6.80
CA ARG A 198 -6.26 7.72 -5.41
C ARG A 198 -7.68 7.83 -4.93
N LEU A 199 -8.17 6.82 -4.21
CA LEU A 199 -9.52 6.81 -3.67
C LEU A 199 -9.62 5.96 -2.41
N GLN A 200 -10.64 6.24 -1.61
CA GLN A 200 -11.01 5.41 -0.46
C GLN A 200 -12.31 4.65 -0.75
N LEU A 201 -12.36 3.40 -0.32
CA LEU A 201 -13.52 2.52 -0.48
C LEU A 201 -13.85 1.84 0.87
N PRO A 202 -15.12 1.50 1.14
CA PRO A 202 -15.47 0.64 2.27
C PRO A 202 -15.02 -0.80 1.98
N LEU A 203 -14.41 -1.47 2.96
CA LEU A 203 -14.02 -2.89 2.83
C LEU A 203 -15.18 -3.84 3.15
N ASN A 204 -16.19 -3.36 3.90
CA ASN A 204 -17.25 -4.18 4.50
C ASN A 204 -18.56 -4.19 3.69
N GLY A 205 -18.52 -3.81 2.41
CA GLY A 205 -19.70 -3.75 1.55
C GLY A 205 -20.16 -5.12 1.05
N LYS A 206 -21.45 -5.43 1.12
CA LYS A 206 -22.06 -6.49 0.30
C LYS A 206 -22.09 -6.00 -1.16
N GLY A 207 -21.04 -6.32 -1.90
CA GLY A 207 -20.87 -5.93 -3.31
C GLY A 207 -19.38 -5.92 -3.65
N GLY A 208 -19.01 -6.39 -4.85
CA GLY A 208 -17.62 -6.28 -5.31
C GLY A 208 -17.18 -4.83 -5.35
N THR A 209 -15.88 -4.57 -5.15
CA THR A 209 -15.33 -3.19 -5.15
C THR A 209 -15.37 -2.51 -6.53
N GLY A 210 -15.70 -3.25 -7.60
CA GLY A 210 -15.60 -2.78 -8.98
C GLY A 210 -14.15 -2.60 -9.48
N LEU A 211 -13.16 -2.81 -8.60
CA LEU A 211 -11.74 -2.63 -8.92
C LEU A 211 -11.23 -3.63 -9.96
N PRO A 212 -11.66 -4.91 -10.00
CA PRO A 212 -11.26 -5.82 -11.07
C PRO A 212 -11.71 -5.34 -12.46
N GLU A 213 -12.82 -4.62 -12.56
CA GLU A 213 -13.29 -4.01 -13.80
C GLU A 213 -12.40 -2.81 -14.20
N ILE A 214 -11.97 -1.99 -13.23
CA ILE A 214 -11.02 -0.88 -13.46
C ILE A 214 -9.67 -1.40 -13.96
N GLU A 215 -9.16 -2.48 -13.36
CA GLU A 215 -7.86 -3.07 -13.75
C GLU A 215 -7.80 -3.52 -15.21
N ARG A 216 -8.95 -3.75 -15.85
CA ARG A 216 -9.04 -4.17 -17.26
C ARG A 216 -9.19 -3.02 -18.25
N LEU A 217 -9.25 -1.77 -17.77
CA LEU A 217 -9.42 -0.61 -18.64
C LEU A 217 -8.11 -0.25 -19.34
N ASP A 218 -8.21 0.15 -20.61
CA ASP A 218 -7.09 0.67 -21.36
C ASP A 218 -6.46 1.88 -20.65
N GLY A 219 -5.14 1.84 -20.46
CA GLY A 219 -4.39 2.89 -19.78
C GLY A 219 -4.26 2.69 -18.26
N VAL A 220 -4.78 1.61 -17.69
CA VAL A 220 -4.49 1.19 -16.30
C VAL A 220 -3.32 0.22 -16.28
N GLU A 221 -2.25 0.60 -15.58
CA GLU A 221 -1.08 -0.27 -15.37
C GLU A 221 -1.36 -1.27 -14.24
N ALA A 222 -2.01 -0.78 -13.18
CA ALA A 222 -2.18 -1.54 -11.95
C ALA A 222 -3.25 -0.92 -11.04
N VAL A 223 -3.96 -1.77 -10.31
CA VAL A 223 -4.73 -1.37 -9.13
C VAL A 223 -4.04 -1.91 -7.88
N ARG A 224 -3.77 -1.03 -6.91
CA ARG A 224 -3.13 -1.39 -5.63
C ARG A 224 -4.05 -1.07 -4.47
N LEU A 225 -4.36 -2.07 -3.67
CA LEU A 225 -5.03 -1.89 -2.39
C LEU A 225 -3.99 -1.55 -1.32
N VAL A 226 -4.21 -0.44 -0.61
CA VAL A 226 -3.28 0.09 0.39
C VAL A 226 -4.02 0.52 1.67
N PRO A 227 -3.33 0.62 2.82
CA PRO A 227 -3.87 1.30 3.98
C PRO A 227 -4.26 2.75 3.63
N VAL A 228 -5.36 3.26 4.20
CA VAL A 228 -5.83 4.63 3.93
C VAL A 228 -4.77 5.69 4.24
N ALA A 229 -3.90 5.43 5.23
CA ALA A 229 -2.78 6.30 5.59
C ALA A 229 -1.71 6.48 4.49
N MET A 230 -1.80 5.74 3.38
CA MET A 230 -0.91 5.88 2.22
C MET A 230 -1.43 6.85 1.15
N LEU A 231 -2.70 7.27 1.21
CA LEU A 231 -3.26 8.22 0.25
C LEU A 231 -2.83 9.66 0.58
#